data_AF-A0A0F9TE39-F1
#
_entry.id   AF-A0A0F9TE39-F1
#
_cell.length_a   1.000
_cell.length_b   1.000
_cell.length_c   1.000
_cell.angle_alpha   90.00
_cell.angle_beta   90.00
_cell.angle_gamma   90.00
#
_symmetry.space_group_name_H-M   'P 1'
#
loop_
_entity.id
_entity.type
_entity.pdbx_description
1 polymer ?
#
loop_
_entity_poly.entity_id
_entity_poly.type
_entity_poly.pdbx_seq_one_letter_code
_entity_poly.pdbx_strand_id
1 'polypeptide(L)'
;MYWDKKSSCIYTYELVSCNQHGERFKRTTRKQLSVAHINCKLDDAVGMSELILLSHTLDVPVRYDFDEQRAYIEVVSNEALKECLQWE
;
A
#
# COMPACT_ATOMS: atom_id res chain seq x y z
N MET A 1 -14.14 -14.43 0.97
CA MET A 1 -13.05 -13.49 1.33
C MET A 1 -11.79 -14.25 1.76
N TYR A 2 -10.59 -13.77 1.43
CA TYR A 2 -9.30 -14.35 1.86
C TYR A 2 -8.20 -13.29 2.02
N TRP A 3 -7.10 -13.65 2.67
CA TRP A 3 -5.97 -12.75 2.92
C TRP A 3 -4.73 -13.18 2.15
N ASP A 4 -4.04 -12.24 1.53
CA ASP A 4 -2.69 -12.42 1.00
C ASP A 4 -1.74 -11.34 1.54
N LYS A 5 -0.43 -11.60 1.41
CA LYS A 5 0.62 -10.70 1.91
C LYS A 5 1.53 -10.31 0.76
N LYS A 6 1.80 -9.02 0.64
CA LYS A 6 2.72 -8.44 -0.32
C LYS A 6 3.70 -7.51 0.37
N SER A 7 5.00 -7.73 0.16
CA SER A 7 6.01 -6.78 0.62
C SER A 7 6.16 -5.64 -0.39
N SER A 8 6.02 -4.40 0.07
CA SER A 8 6.27 -3.20 -0.73
C SER A 8 7.40 -2.37 -0.13
N CYS A 9 8.09 -1.59 -0.95
CA CYS A 9 9.13 -0.66 -0.51
C CYS A 9 8.67 0.77 -0.78
N ILE A 10 8.71 1.63 0.23
CA ILE A 10 8.49 3.07 0.06
C ILE A 10 9.84 3.78 0.15
N TYR A 11 10.08 4.66 -0.81
CA TYR A 11 11.21 5.59 -0.80
C TYR A 11 10.73 6.96 -0.39
N THR A 12 11.44 7.57 0.56
CA THR A 12 11.28 8.98 0.89
C THR A 12 12.39 9.78 0.21
N TYR A 13 12.01 10.95 -0.30
CA TYR A 13 12.91 11.89 -0.95
C TYR A 13 12.85 13.22 -0.20
N GLU A 14 14.01 13.77 0.12
CA GLU A 14 14.13 15.09 0.73
C GLU A 14 14.65 16.08 -0.31
N LEU A 15 14.06 17.28 -0.32
CA LEU A 15 14.54 18.39 -1.13
C LEU A 15 15.89 18.85 -0.59
N VAL A 16 16.93 18.85 -1.44
CA VAL A 16 18.29 19.24 -1.06
C VAL A 16 18.60 20.67 -1.48
N SER A 17 18.19 21.05 -2.68
CA SER A 17 18.41 22.41 -3.20
C SER A 17 17.46 22.72 -4.34
N CYS A 18 17.24 24.02 -4.58
CA CYS A 18 16.50 24.51 -5.73
C CYS A 18 17.41 25.48 -6.50
N ASN A 19 17.48 25.34 -7.82
CA ASN A 19 18.21 26.26 -8.69
C ASN A 19 17.36 26.65 -9.91
N GLN A 20 17.92 27.47 -10.81
CA GLN A 20 17.22 27.93 -12.02
C GLN A 20 16.78 26.80 -12.99
N HIS A 21 17.26 25.57 -12.77
CA HIS A 21 16.89 24.38 -13.53
C HIS A 21 15.91 23.47 -12.78
N GLY A 22 15.48 23.86 -11.58
CA GLY A 22 14.47 23.18 -10.77
C GLY A 22 14.99 22.63 -9.44
N GLU A 23 14.18 21.74 -8.87
CA GLU A 23 14.38 21.14 -7.56
C GLU A 23 15.25 19.88 -7.64
N ARG A 24 16.20 19.74 -6.72
CA ARG A 24 17.01 18.53 -6.52
C ARG A 24 16.56 17.81 -5.27
N PHE A 25 16.21 16.55 -5.43
CA PHE A 25 15.82 15.65 -4.35
C PHE A 25 16.89 14.59 -4.10
N LYS A 26 17.14 14.25 -2.85
CA LYS A 26 17.98 13.11 -2.43
C LYS A 26 17.10 12.05 -1.81
N ARG A 27 17.37 10.79 -2.13
CA ARG A 27 16.69 9.64 -1.53
C ARG A 27 17.22 9.44 -0.11
N THR A 28 16.34 9.54 0.89
CA THR A 28 16.75 9.54 2.30
C THR A 28 16.56 8.18 2.96
N THR A 29 15.40 7.56 2.81
CA THR A 29 15.10 6.30 3.52
C THR A 29 14.42 5.29 2.59
N ARG A 30 14.73 4.01 2.82
CA ARG A 30 13.96 2.88 2.29
C ARG A 30 13.24 2.24 3.47
N LYS A 31 11.90 2.30 3.49
CA LYS A 31 11.10 1.55 4.45
C LYS A 31 10.50 0.35 3.74
N GLN A 32 10.74 -0.85 4.28
CA GLN A 32 10.06 -2.05 3.80
C GLN A 32 8.76 -2.17 4.58
N LEU A 33 7.64 -2.18 3.86
CA LEU A 33 6.31 -2.39 4.41
C LEU A 33 5.83 -3.80 4.10
N SER A 34 5.37 -4.50 5.14
CA SER A 34 4.50 -5.66 4.93
C SER A 34 3.08 -5.14 4.75
N VAL A 35 2.56 -5.24 3.52
CA VAL A 35 1.18 -4.95 3.19
C VAL A 35 0.42 -6.28 3.15
N ALA A 36 -0.77 -6.32 3.71
CA ALA A 36 -1.71 -7.42 3.49
C ALA A 36 -2.87 -6.92 2.64
N HIS A 37 -3.41 -7.76 1.78
CA HIS A 37 -4.67 -7.46 1.11
C HIS A 37 -5.79 -8.37 1.64
N ILE A 38 -6.93 -7.74 1.92
CA ILE A 38 -8.17 -8.46 2.16
C ILE A 38 -8.90 -8.53 0.84
N ASN A 39 -9.04 -9.73 0.27
CA ASN A 39 -9.52 -9.93 -1.09
C ASN A 39 -10.87 -10.63 -1.13
N CYS A 40 -11.65 -10.29 -2.15
CA CYS A 40 -12.76 -11.11 -2.64
C CYS A 40 -12.77 -11.14 -4.16
N LYS A 41 -13.39 -12.16 -4.74
CA LYS A 41 -13.64 -12.21 -6.18
C LYS A 41 -14.77 -11.25 -6.53
N LEU A 42 -14.76 -10.73 -7.76
CA LEU A 42 -15.81 -9.80 -8.22
C LEU A 42 -17.18 -10.46 -8.38
N ASP A 43 -17.25 -11.79 -8.48
CA ASP A 43 -18.48 -12.58 -8.58
C ASP A 43 -19.07 -12.96 -7.20
N ASP A 44 -18.33 -12.76 -6.11
CA ASP A 44 -18.76 -13.05 -4.73
C ASP A 44 -19.51 -11.85 -4.14
N ALA A 45 -20.83 -11.79 -4.37
CA ALA A 45 -21.68 -10.69 -3.91
C ALA A 45 -21.63 -10.47 -2.39
N VAL A 46 -21.54 -11.55 -1.60
CA VAL A 46 -21.47 -11.46 -0.13
C VAL A 46 -20.12 -10.88 0.27
N GLY A 47 -19.02 -11.44 -0.24
CA GLY A 47 -17.67 -10.94 0.04
C GLY A 47 -17.46 -9.48 -0.39
N MET A 48 -18.03 -9.07 -1.53
CA MET A 48 -18.02 -7.68 -2.00
C MET A 48 -18.75 -6.74 -1.04
N SER A 49 -19.91 -7.16 -0.52
CA SER A 49 -20.68 -6.34 0.43
C SER A 49 -19.92 -6.13 1.75
N GLU A 50 -19.28 -7.18 2.27
CA GLU A 50 -18.44 -7.11 3.45
C GLU A 50 -17.21 -6.23 3.23
N LEU A 51 -16.57 -6.35 2.06
CA LEU A 51 -15.42 -5.53 1.69
C LEU A 51 -15.79 -4.05 1.61
N ILE A 52 -16.92 -3.70 0.98
CA ILE A 52 -17.41 -2.31 0.91
C ILE A 52 -17.70 -1.75 2.31
N LEU A 53 -18.32 -2.54 3.18
CA LEU A 53 -18.61 -2.12 4.55
C LEU A 53 -17.33 -1.88 5.37
N LEU A 54 -16.35 -2.78 5.24
CA LEU A 54 -15.03 -2.63 5.86
C LEU A 54 -14.30 -1.39 5.36
N SER A 55 -14.32 -1.14 4.04
CA SER A 55 -13.76 0.05 3.41
C SER A 55 -14.34 1.33 4.01
N HIS A 56 -15.66 1.40 4.14
CA HIS A 56 -16.34 2.54 4.75
C HIS A 56 -16.00 2.71 6.24
N THR A 57 -15.89 1.61 6.99
CA THR A 57 -15.61 1.64 8.44
C THR A 57 -14.17 2.07 8.74
N LEU A 58 -13.23 1.65 7.89
CA LEU A 58 -11.81 1.95 8.04
C LEU A 58 -11.38 3.21 7.30
N ASP A 59 -12.29 3.87 6.57
CA ASP A 59 -12.03 5.02 5.70
C ASP A 59 -10.88 4.77 4.71
N VAL A 60 -10.89 3.60 4.07
CA VAL A 60 -9.90 3.19 3.05
C VAL A 60 -10.60 2.77 1.77
N PRO A 61 -10.10 3.14 0.58
CA PRO A 61 -10.75 2.81 -0.68
C PRO A 61 -10.62 1.31 -1.03
N VAL A 62 -11.67 0.75 -1.63
CA VAL A 62 -11.59 -0.55 -2.31
C VAL A 62 -10.87 -0.38 -3.65
N ARG A 63 -9.88 -1.23 -3.90
CA ARG A 63 -9.19 -1.32 -5.19
C ARG A 63 -9.74 -2.50 -5.99
N TYR A 64 -9.80 -2.31 -7.30
CA TYR A 64 -10.27 -3.31 -8.25
C TYR A 64 -9.12 -3.70 -9.16
N ASP A 65 -8.87 -4.99 -9.25
CA ASP A 65 -7.91 -5.60 -10.15
C ASP A 65 -8.70 -6.44 -11.15
N PHE A 66 -8.88 -5.87 -12.34
CA PHE A 66 -9.67 -6.49 -13.41
C PHE A 66 -8.90 -7.60 -14.13
N ASP A 67 -7.57 -7.64 -14.02
CA ASP A 67 -6.77 -8.72 -14.63
C ASP A 67 -6.98 -10.02 -13.83
N GLU A 68 -6.94 -9.92 -12.51
CA GLU A 68 -7.17 -11.06 -11.61
C GLU A 68 -8.64 -11.23 -11.19
N GLN A 69 -9.55 -10.37 -11.68
CA GLN A 69 -10.99 -10.38 -11.36
C GLN A 69 -11.26 -10.37 -9.84
N ARG A 70 -10.56 -9.49 -9.12
CA ARG A 70 -10.65 -9.37 -7.66
C ARG A 70 -10.81 -7.93 -7.21
N ALA A 71 -11.40 -7.76 -6.03
CA ALA A 71 -11.42 -6.51 -5.29
C ALA A 71 -10.71 -6.69 -3.95
N TYR A 72 -10.04 -5.63 -3.50
CA TYR A 72 -9.24 -5.70 -2.27
C TYR A 72 -9.09 -4.38 -1.53
N ILE A 73 -8.80 -4.47 -0.24
CA ILE A 73 -8.37 -3.34 0.60
C ILE A 73 -6.94 -3.60 1.05
N GLU A 74 -6.11 -2.57 1.02
CA GLU A 74 -4.74 -2.63 1.52
C GLU A 74 -4.68 -2.30 3.00
N VAL A 75 -4.11 -3.21 3.79
CA VAL A 75 -3.92 -3.04 5.23
C VAL A 75 -2.44 -3.10 5.55
N VAL A 76 -1.98 -2.12 6.32
CA VAL A 76 -0.58 -2.02 6.76
C VAL A 76 -0.56 -1.96 8.28
N SER A 77 0.22 -2.85 8.90
CA SER A 77 0.48 -2.77 10.35
C SER A 77 1.47 -1.64 10.65
N ASN A 78 1.23 -0.90 11.73
CA ASN A 78 2.15 0.13 12.20
C ASN A 78 3.53 -0.47 12.59
N GLU A 79 3.54 -1.72 13.04
CA GLU A 79 4.76 -2.48 13.38
C GLU A 79 5.46 -3.06 12.13
N ALA A 80 4.79 -3.07 10.97
CA ALA A 80 5.37 -3.57 9.72
C ALA A 80 6.37 -2.59 9.08
N LEU A 81 6.57 -1.42 9.70
CA LEU A 81 7.63 -0.47 9.38
C LEU A 81 8.98 -1.02 9.86
N LYS A 82 9.59 -1.92 9.08
CA LYS A 82 11.02 -2.23 9.27
C LYS A 82 11.84 -1.18 8.55
N GLU A 83 12.60 -0.40 9.31
CA GLU A 83 13.66 0.43 8.74
C GLU A 83 14.66 -0.50 8.05
N CYS A 84 14.86 -0.32 6.75
CA CYS A 84 16.00 -0.95 6.11
C CYS A 84 17.24 -0.20 6.61
N LEU A 85 17.99 -0.81 7.53
CA LEU A 85 19.34 -0.36 7.87
C LEU A 85 20.12 -0.23 6.56
N GLN A 86 20.51 1.01 6.24
CA GLN A 86 21.46 1.28 5.16
C GLN A 86 22.78 0.64 5.56
N TRP A 87 23.19 -0.41 4.85
CA TRP A 87 24.59 -0.76 4.81
C TRP A 87 25.26 0.24 3.87
N GLU A 88 26.26 0.95 4.41
CA GLU A 88 27.07 1.98 3.75
C GLU A 88 27.70 1.52 2.44
#